data_AF-A0A9P0J9H8-F1
#
_entry.id   AF-A0A9P0J9H8-F1
#
_cell.length_a   1.000
_cell.length_b   1.000
_cell.length_c   1.000
_cell.angle_alpha   90.00
_cell.angle_beta   90.00
_cell.angle_gamma   90.00
#
_symmetry.space_group_name_H-M   'P 1'
#
loop_
_entity.id
_entity.type
_entity.pdbx_description
1 polymer ?
#
loop_
_entity_poly.entity_id
_entity_poly.type
_entity_poly.pdbx_seq_one_letter_code
_entity_poly.pdbx_strand_id
1 'polypeptide(L)'
;MWNDVFTFVLYTRGGPYWQTTRIPFSKFFFASKGRIQDKQAPLPLYRITHFGITVSDKADGPFQLELDYIGADFDPTHHEETAYEMYEVKQNFIVGT
;
A
#
# COMPACT_ATOMS: atom_id res chain seq x y z
N MET A 1 -13.79 11.28 -3.05
CA MET A 1 -13.33 9.94 -2.65
C MET A 1 -14.12 8.88 -3.40
N TRP A 2 -14.00 8.83 -4.72
CA TRP A 2 -14.52 7.71 -5.50
C TRP A 2 -13.29 7.08 -6.16
N ASN A 3 -12.91 5.90 -5.68
CA ASN A 3 -11.73 5.09 -6.08
C ASN A 3 -10.38 5.43 -5.43
N ASP A 4 -10.38 5.85 -4.15
CA ASP A 4 -9.15 6.00 -3.38
C ASP A 4 -8.75 4.64 -2.79
N VAL A 5 -7.54 4.19 -3.11
CA VAL A 5 -7.00 2.88 -2.70
C VAL A 5 -5.59 3.06 -2.17
N PHE A 6 -5.28 2.32 -1.12
CA PHE A 6 -3.94 2.22 -0.57
C PHE A 6 -3.44 0.81 -0.86
N THR A 7 -2.27 0.71 -1.50
CA THR A 7 -1.76 -0.57 -2.01
C THR A 7 -0.35 -0.82 -1.49
N PHE A 8 -0.03 -2.09 -1.27
CA PHE A 8 1.32 -2.57 -1.01
C PHE A 8 1.59 -3.79 -1.90
N VAL A 9 2.79 -3.85 -2.48
CA VAL A 9 3.20 -5.00 -3.30
C VAL A 9 3.84 -6.05 -2.41
N LEU A 10 3.14 -7.17 -2.23
CA LEU A 10 3.63 -8.32 -1.47
C LEU A 10 4.26 -9.34 -2.40
N TYR A 11 5.53 -9.68 -2.16
CA TYR A 11 6.22 -10.78 -2.84
C TYR A 11 6.19 -12.03 -1.97
N THR A 12 5.56 -13.09 -2.48
CA THR A 12 5.61 -14.41 -1.85
C THR A 12 6.87 -15.15 -2.30
N ARG A 13 7.42 -16.00 -1.44
CA ARG A 13 8.56 -16.87 -1.82
C ARG A 13 8.15 -18.12 -2.61
N GLY A 14 6.85 -18.31 -2.84
CA GLY A 14 6.28 -19.56 -3.34
C GLY A 14 6.20 -20.64 -2.25
N GLY A 15 5.64 -21.80 -2.62
CA GLY A 15 5.59 -22.99 -1.78
C GLY A 15 6.94 -23.72 -1.67
N PRO A 16 7.10 -24.73 -0.80
CA PRO A 16 6.03 -25.45 -0.08
C PRO A 16 5.80 -24.98 1.37
N TYR A 17 6.53 -23.98 1.86
CA TYR A 17 6.50 -23.58 3.26
C TYR A 17 5.58 -22.39 3.52
N TRP A 18 4.95 -22.39 4.70
CA TRP A 18 4.21 -21.23 5.20
C TRP A 18 5.13 -20.03 5.44
N GLN A 19 4.63 -18.84 5.10
CA GLN A 19 5.33 -17.57 5.32
C GLN A 19 4.41 -16.62 6.09
N THR A 20 4.91 -16.05 7.19
CA THR A 20 4.27 -14.94 7.88
C THR A 20 4.88 -13.63 7.41
N THR A 21 4.05 -12.68 6.99
CA THR A 21 4.50 -11.32 6.62
C THR A 21 3.77 -10.29 7.47
N ARG A 22 4.53 -9.40 8.11
CA ARG A 22 4.01 -8.21 8.79
C ARG A 22 4.21 -7.00 7.90
N ILE A 23 3.12 -6.31 7.56
CA ILE A 23 3.13 -5.15 6.66
C ILE A 23 2.64 -3.95 7.46
N PRO A 24 3.49 -2.96 7.75
CA PRO A 24 3.07 -1.73 8.39
C PRO A 24 2.14 -0.92 7.49
N PHE A 25 1.10 -0.30 8.06
CA PHE A 25 0.18 0.55 7.30
C PHE A 25 0.88 1.75 6.63
N SER A 26 1.97 2.23 7.22
CA SER A 26 2.83 3.30 6.67
C SER A 26 3.48 2.96 5.34
N LYS A 27 3.58 1.66 5.00
CA LYS A 27 4.17 1.18 3.74
C LYS A 27 3.17 1.14 2.58
N PHE A 28 1.90 1.40 2.82
CA PHE A 28 0.92 1.46 1.74
C PHE A 28 1.00 2.81 1.02
N PHE A 29 1.10 2.78 -0.30
CA PHE A 29 1.08 3.99 -1.12
C PHE A 29 -0.32 4.29 -1.62
N PHE A 30 -0.61 5.58 -1.73
CA PHE A 30 -1.87 6.11 -2.22
C PHE A 30 -1.96 6.05 -3.74
N ALA A 31 -3.05 5.46 -4.22
CA ALA A 31 -3.49 5.49 -5.59
C ALA A 31 -4.95 5.97 -5.67
N SER A 32 -5.28 6.70 -6.73
CA SER A 32 -6.65 7.11 -7.02
C SER A 32 -6.95 6.85 -8.48
N LYS A 33 -8.13 6.29 -8.76
CA LYS A 33 -8.57 5.97 -10.14
C LYS A 33 -7.55 5.12 -10.93
N GLY A 34 -6.90 4.18 -10.26
CA GLY A 34 -5.90 3.29 -10.86
C GLY A 34 -4.53 3.93 -11.13
N ARG A 35 -4.28 5.15 -10.65
CA ARG A 35 -2.97 5.83 -10.78
C ARG A 35 -2.37 6.11 -9.41
N ILE A 36 -1.10 5.77 -9.24
CA ILE A 36 -0.30 6.22 -8.09
C ILE A 36 -0.25 7.75 -8.15
N GLN A 37 -0.46 8.40 -7.01
CA GLN A 37 -0.43 9.85 -6.92
C GLN A 37 0.98 10.34 -6.56
N ASP A 38 1.42 11.45 -7.15
CA ASP A 38 2.70 12.05 -6.79
C ASP A 38 2.69 12.58 -5.36
N LYS A 39 1.55 13.17 -4.95
CA LYS A 39 1.31 13.55 -3.57
C LYS A 39 0.78 12.36 -2.80
N GLN A 40 1.66 11.76 -2.01
CA GLN A 40 1.32 10.69 -1.08
C GLN A 40 0.59 11.25 0.15
N ALA A 41 -0.02 10.36 0.92
CA ALA A 41 -0.66 10.71 2.18
C ALA A 41 -0.63 9.49 3.10
N PRO A 42 -0.60 9.67 4.43
CA PRO A 42 -0.73 8.55 5.35
C PRO A 42 -2.10 7.88 5.21
N LEU A 43 -2.15 6.56 5.42
CA LEU A 43 -3.38 5.78 5.41
C LEU A 43 -4.30 6.22 6.56
N PRO A 44 -5.53 6.71 6.30
CA PRO A 44 -6.46 7.09 7.37
C PRO A 44 -7.07 5.84 8.02
N LEU A 45 -6.44 5.34 9.08
CA LEU A 45 -6.82 4.10 9.78
C LEU A 45 -8.30 4.07 10.21
N TYR A 46 -8.88 5.23 10.53
CA TYR A 46 -10.27 5.40 10.95
C TYR A 46 -11.30 5.33 9.82
N ARG A 47 -10.86 5.16 8.56
CA ARG A 47 -11.71 5.14 7.35
C ARG A 47 -11.49 3.93 6.46
N ILE A 48 -10.81 2.89 6.96
CA ILE A 48 -10.66 1.65 6.21
C ILE A 48 -12.00 0.92 6.20
N THR A 49 -12.56 0.71 5.01
CA THR A 49 -13.86 0.02 4.85
C THR A 49 -13.71 -1.41 4.38
N HIS A 50 -12.69 -1.68 3.56
CA HIS A 50 -12.44 -2.98 2.94
C HIS A 50 -10.93 -3.18 2.79
N PHE A 51 -10.51 -4.43 2.79
CA PHE A 51 -9.19 -4.85 2.32
C PHE A 51 -9.36 -5.92 1.25
N GLY A 52 -8.40 -6.02 0.34
CA GLY A 52 -8.43 -7.00 -0.74
C GLY A 52 -7.03 -7.43 -1.13
N ILE A 53 -6.93 -8.62 -1.71
CA ILE A 53 -5.69 -9.18 -2.26
C ILE A 53 -5.91 -9.35 -3.76
N THR A 54 -4.97 -8.85 -4.55
CA THR A 54 -5.03 -8.92 -6.01
C THR A 54 -3.73 -9.54 -6.52
N VAL A 55 -3.84 -10.52 -7.40
CA VAL A 55 -2.70 -11.12 -8.10
C VAL A 55 -2.21 -10.15 -9.18
N SER A 56 -0.90 -9.88 -9.24
CA SER A 56 -0.29 -8.90 -10.15
C SER A 56 1.02 -9.42 -10.78
N ASP A 57 1.07 -10.71 -11.13
CA ASP A 57 2.24 -11.32 -11.77
C ASP A 57 2.21 -11.23 -13.31
N LYS A 58 1.07 -10.82 -13.89
CA LYS A 58 0.81 -10.79 -15.35
C LYS A 58 1.08 -12.14 -16.03
N ALA A 59 1.08 -13.24 -15.28
CA ALA A 59 1.31 -14.57 -15.80
C ALA A 59 -0.02 -15.31 -15.92
N ASP A 60 -0.23 -15.94 -17.07
CA ASP A 60 -1.38 -16.80 -17.28
C ASP A 60 -1.13 -18.17 -16.66
N GLY A 61 -2.10 -18.70 -15.93
CA GLY A 61 -2.02 -20.04 -15.36
C GLY A 61 -2.89 -20.24 -14.12
N PRO A 62 -2.98 -21.48 -13.60
CA PRO A 62 -3.63 -21.72 -12.33
C PRO A 62 -2.84 -21.05 -11.20
N PHE A 63 -3.56 -20.37 -10.31
CA PHE A 63 -3.02 -19.78 -9.09
C PHE A 63 -3.73 -20.36 -7.87
N GLN A 64 -2.95 -20.67 -6.83
CA GLN A 64 -3.46 -21.13 -5.54
C GLN A 64 -2.85 -20.28 -4.44
N LEU A 65 -3.72 -19.69 -3.62
CA LEU A 65 -3.36 -18.95 -2.42
C LEU A 65 -4.05 -19.59 -1.23
N GLU A 66 -3.24 -19.99 -0.26
CA GLU A 66 -3.72 -20.49 1.02
C GLU A 66 -3.40 -19.46 2.09
N LEU A 67 -4.38 -19.17 2.94
CA LEU A 67 -4.28 -18.22 4.04
C LEU A 67 -4.70 -18.94 5.31
N ASP A 68 -3.80 -19.01 6.27
CA ASP A 68 -4.11 -19.53 7.61
C ASP A 68 -4.84 -18.47 8.44
N TYR A 69 -4.26 -17.27 8.57
CA TYR A 69 -4.88 -16.16 9.27
C TYR A 69 -4.48 -14.79 8.73
N ILE A 70 -5.33 -13.80 9.01
CA ILE A 70 -5.05 -12.37 8.82
C ILE A 70 -5.37 -11.68 10.15
N GLY A 71 -4.46 -10.84 10.64
CA GLY A 71 -4.64 -10.11 11.88
C GLY A 71 -4.05 -8.70 11.79
N ALA A 72 -4.69 -7.77 12.50
CA ALA A 72 -4.09 -6.48 12.79
C ALA A 72 -3.28 -6.59 14.09
N ASP A 73 -2.08 -6.01 14.10
CA ASP A 73 -1.22 -5.92 15.27
C ASP A 73 -0.95 -4.44 15.59
N PHE A 74 -0.75 -4.13 16.87
CA PHE A 74 -0.38 -2.80 17.34
C PHE A 74 0.97 -2.86 18.03
N ASP A 75 1.97 -2.28 17.37
CA ASP A 75 3.32 -2.13 17.92
C ASP A 75 3.53 -0.68 18.40
N PRO A 76 3.57 -0.44 19.73
CA PRO A 76 3.74 0.90 20.28
C PRO A 76 5.13 1.49 20.02
N THR A 77 6.11 0.69 19.59
CA THR A 77 7.46 1.15 19.26
C THR A 77 7.56 1.67 17.82
N HIS A 78 6.54 1.43 17.01
CA HIS A 78 6.48 1.86 15.62
C HIS A 78 5.71 3.17 15.48
N HIS A 79 6.40 4.24 15.09
CA HIS A 79 5.84 5.60 14.97
C HIS A 79 5.82 6.14 13.53
N GLU A 80 6.12 5.31 12.53
CA GLU A 80 6.11 5.74 11.12
C GLU A 80 4.66 5.92 10.63
N GLU A 81 4.31 7.12 10.14
CA GLU A 81 2.98 7.39 9.58
C GLU A 81 2.90 7.14 8.06
N THR A 82 3.97 7.48 7.33
CA THR A 82 4.12 7.23 5.89
C THR A 82 5.60 7.01 5.57
N ALA A 83 5.90 6.02 4.74
CA ALA A 83 7.26 5.72 4.30
C ALA A 83 7.69 6.46 3.02
N TYR A 84 6.77 7.20 2.40
CA TYR A 84 7.00 7.86 1.12
C TYR A 84 7.30 9.34 1.28
N GLU A 85 8.29 9.82 0.54
CA GLU A 85 8.71 11.22 0.56
C GLU A 85 7.63 12.15 -0.01
N MET A 86 7.45 13.29 0.66
CA MET A 86 6.58 14.38 0.24
C MET A 86 7.44 15.56 -0.15
N TYR A 87 7.57 15.83 -1.45
CA TYR A 87 8.31 17.00 -1.91
C TYR A 87 7.46 18.27 -1.72
N GLU A 88 7.96 19.20 -0.93
CA GLU A 88 7.45 20.57 -0.92
C GLU A 88 7.96 21.30 -2.17
N VAL A 89 7.11 21.45 -3.17
CA VAL A 89 7.41 22.34 -4.29
C VAL A 89 7.29 23.77 -3.79
N LYS A 90 8.42 24.43 -3.55
CA LYS A 90 8.45 25.87 -3.27
C LYS A 90 7.81 26.60 -4.45
N GLN A 91 6.72 27.32 -4.17
CA GLN A 91 5.80 27.93 -5.14
C GLN A 91 6.38 29.18 -5.86
N ASN A 92 7.69 29.22 -6.11
CA ASN A 92 8.39 30.43 -6.58
C ASN A 92 8.80 30.39 -8.06
N PHE A 93 8.30 29.44 -8.86
CA PHE A 93 8.55 29.48 -10.31
C PHE A 93 7.45 30.30 -10.98
N ILE A 94 7.78 31.55 -11.30
CA ILE A 94 7.04 32.36 -12.27
C ILE A 94 7.12 31.62 -13.60
N VAL A 95 5.99 31.11 -14.08
CA VAL A 95 5.87 30.63 -15.46
C VAL A 95 5.94 31.88 -16.34
N GLY A 96 7.06 32.04 -17.05
CA GLY A 96 7.27 33.16 -17.96
C GLY A 96 6.18 33.19 -19.04
N THR A 97 5.63 34.39 -19.24
CA THR A 97 4.71 34.78 -20.31
C THR A 97 5.23 34.42 -21.71
#